data_AF-A0A3A0BU10-F1
#
_entry.id   AF-A0A3A0BU10-F1
#
_cell.length_a   1.000
_cell.length_b   1.000
_cell.length_c   1.000
_cell.angle_alpha   90.00
_cell.angle_beta   90.00
_cell.angle_gamma   90.00
#
_symmetry.space_group_name_H-M   'P 1'
#
loop_
_entity.id
_entity.type
_entity.pdbx_description
1 polymer ?
#
loop_
_entity_poly.entity_id
_entity_poly.type
_entity_poly.pdbx_seq_one_letter_code
_entity_poly.pdbx_strand_id
1 'polypeptide(L)'
;MRIPNKVVLPFGYHITVRQLTDSEMDRRDTNADGIWDNETKTIYIRKRLPVTRRRYILAHELGHAWLDWQHRYLDDGKART
;
A
#
# COMPACT_ATOMS: atom_id res chain seq x y z
N MET A 1 0.50 -5.67 18.20
CA MET A 1 -0.28 -5.21 17.03
C MET A 1 0.18 -5.90 15.75
N ARG A 2 -0.75 -6.49 15.01
CA ARG A 2 -0.52 -7.19 13.72
C ARG A 2 -0.52 -6.17 12.57
N ILE A 3 0.17 -6.48 11.47
CA ILE A 3 0.03 -5.73 10.21
C ILE A 3 -1.40 -5.96 9.68
N PRO A 4 -2.19 -4.92 9.38
CA PRO A 4 -3.53 -5.08 8.82
C PRO A 4 -3.46 -5.72 7.43
N ASN A 5 -4.55 -6.36 7.01
CA ASN A 5 -4.70 -6.93 5.66
C ASN A 5 -5.49 -6.00 4.71
N LYS A 6 -6.10 -4.95 5.25
CA LYS A 6 -6.94 -4.00 4.51
C LYS A 6 -6.91 -2.65 5.22
N VAL A 7 -6.90 -1.58 4.43
CA VAL A 7 -7.08 -0.20 4.87
C VAL A 7 -8.17 0.42 3.98
N VAL A 8 -9.03 1.26 4.56
CA VAL A 8 -10.10 1.92 3.82
C VAL A 8 -9.94 3.42 4.00
N LEU A 9 -9.69 4.12 2.90
CA LEU A 9 -9.73 5.58 2.87
C LEU A 9 -11.16 6.05 2.55
N PRO A 10 -11.47 7.36 2.70
CA PRO A 10 -12.80 7.88 2.42
C PRO A 10 -13.31 7.53 1.00
N PHE A 11 -14.63 7.60 0.84
CA PHE A 11 -15.35 7.26 -0.41
C PHE A 11 -15.21 5.79 -0.84
N GLY A 12 -14.90 4.90 0.11
CA GLY A 12 -14.78 3.46 -0.13
C GLY A 12 -13.54 3.08 -0.92
N TYR A 13 -12.47 3.88 -0.84
CA TYR A 13 -11.20 3.55 -1.49
C TYR A 13 -10.48 2.44 -0.70
N HIS A 14 -10.60 1.23 -1.22
CA HIS A 14 -10.12 0.03 -0.58
C HIS A 14 -8.67 -0.27 -0.96
N ILE A 15 -7.81 -0.35 0.05
CA ILE A 15 -6.41 -0.74 -0.10
C ILE A 15 -6.24 -2.13 0.51
N THR A 16 -5.76 -3.08 -0.29
CA THR A 16 -5.38 -4.40 0.20
C THR A 16 -3.94 -4.37 0.69
N VAL A 17 -3.62 -5.10 1.76
CA VAL A 17 -2.24 -5.22 2.27
C VAL A 17 -1.85 -6.69 2.26
N ARG A 18 -0.77 -7.02 1.53
CA ARG A 18 -0.25 -8.39 1.39
C ARG A 18 1.21 -8.44 1.82
N GLN A 19 1.52 -9.44 2.65
CA GLN A 19 2.90 -9.72 3.04
C GLN A 19 3.44 -10.87 2.19
N LEU A 20 4.45 -10.60 1.37
CA LEU A 20 4.99 -11.51 0.38
C LEU A 20 6.27 -12.19 0.87
N THR A 21 6.49 -13.42 0.47
CA THR A 21 7.80 -14.08 0.58
C THR A 21 8.84 -13.36 -0.28
N ASP A 22 10.13 -13.63 -0.05
CA ASP A 22 11.19 -13.01 -0.85
C ASP A 22 11.01 -13.31 -2.35
N SER A 23 10.77 -14.58 -2.72
CA SER A 23 10.57 -14.94 -4.12
C SER A 23 9.35 -14.27 -4.77
N GLU A 24 8.26 -14.03 -4.02
CA GLU A 24 7.09 -13.32 -4.53
C GLU A 24 7.34 -11.82 -4.70
N MET A 25 8.17 -11.24 -3.81
CA MET A 25 8.57 -9.84 -3.87
C MET A 25 9.58 -9.62 -5.00
N ASP A 26 10.57 -10.49 -5.14
CA ASP A 26 11.62 -10.37 -6.15
C ASP A 26 11.08 -10.50 -7.58
N ARG A 27 9.99 -11.26 -7.77
CA ARG A 27 9.25 -11.29 -9.05
C ARG A 27 8.61 -9.96 -9.42
N ARG A 28 8.38 -9.08 -8.44
CA ARG A 28 7.83 -7.73 -8.65
C ARG A 28 8.96 -6.71 -8.72
N ASP A 29 9.81 -6.68 -7.70
CA ASP A 29 11.02 -5.87 -7.62
C ASP A 29 11.99 -6.49 -6.60
N THR A 30 13.15 -6.96 -7.10
CA THR A 30 14.22 -7.58 -6.31
C THR A 30 14.78 -6.67 -5.21
N ASN A 31 14.75 -5.35 -5.41
CA ASN A 31 15.35 -4.39 -4.49
C ASN A 31 14.32 -3.74 -3.55
N ALA A 32 13.02 -4.03 -3.74
CA ALA A 32 11.96 -3.44 -2.94
C ALA A 32 11.74 -4.17 -1.61
N ASP A 33 11.62 -3.36 -0.55
CA ASP A 33 11.13 -3.76 0.78
C ASP A 33 9.59 -3.66 0.87
N GLY A 34 9.01 -2.74 0.11
CA GLY A 34 7.58 -2.43 0.01
C GLY A 34 7.24 -1.91 -1.38
N ILE A 35 6.01 -2.13 -1.82
CA ILE A 35 5.51 -1.65 -3.12
C ILE A 35 4.05 -1.22 -2.93
N TRP A 36 3.74 0.02 -3.29
CA TRP A 36 2.37 0.43 -3.60
C TRP A 36 2.06 0.15 -5.08
N ASP A 37 1.12 -0.77 -5.32
CA ASP A 37 0.59 -1.06 -6.65
C ASP A 37 -0.74 -0.34 -6.84
N ASN A 38 -0.69 0.75 -7.61
CA ASN A 38 -1.82 1.62 -7.89
C ASN A 38 -2.89 0.97 -8.79
N GLU A 39 -2.52 -0.01 -9.60
CA GLU A 39 -3.45 -0.70 -10.50
C GLU A 39 -4.35 -1.64 -9.69
N THR A 40 -3.73 -2.50 -8.87
CA THR A 40 -4.47 -3.48 -8.06
C THR A 40 -4.90 -2.95 -6.70
N LYS A 41 -4.56 -1.71 -6.36
CA LYS A 41 -4.79 -1.07 -5.05
C LYS A 41 -4.24 -1.92 -3.90
N THR A 42 -3.02 -2.42 -4.08
CA THR A 42 -2.40 -3.33 -3.12
C THR A 42 -1.05 -2.81 -2.64
N ILE A 43 -0.89 -2.77 -1.32
CA ILE A 43 0.41 -2.59 -0.68
C ILE A 43 1.02 -3.98 -0.47
N TYR A 44 2.16 -4.22 -1.09
CA TYR A 44 2.98 -5.42 -0.87
C TYR A 44 4.11 -5.09 0.12
N ILE A 45 4.35 -5.98 1.07
CA ILE A 45 5.40 -5.83 2.08
C ILE A 45 6.22 -7.11 2.17
N ARG A 46 7.54 -7.00 2.13
CA ARG A 46 8.43 -8.15 2.26
C ARG A 46 8.32 -8.77 3.67
N LYS A 47 7.88 -10.04 3.74
CA LYS A 47 7.46 -10.73 4.97
C LYS A 47 8.60 -11.04 5.93
N ARG A 48 9.83 -11.27 5.41
CA ARG A 48 11.00 -11.60 6.23
C ARG A 48 11.47 -10.47 7.15
N LEU A 49 11.08 -9.24 6.86
CA LEU A 49 11.54 -8.07 7.60
C LEU A 49 10.98 -8.04 9.03
N PRO A 50 11.73 -7.48 10.00
CA PRO A 50 11.25 -7.25 11.35
C PRO A 50 9.92 -6.50 11.36
N VAL A 51 9.04 -6.80 12.33
CA VAL A 51 7.69 -6.21 12.37
C VAL A 51 7.72 -4.67 12.41
N THR A 52 8.68 -4.06 13.11
CA THR A 52 8.86 -2.61 13.16
C THR A 52 9.17 -2.04 11.77
N ARG A 53 10.06 -2.69 11.01
CA ARG A 53 10.39 -2.30 9.63
C ARG A 53 9.19 -2.44 8.71
N ARG A 54 8.42 -3.53 8.82
CA ARG A 54 7.17 -3.72 8.06
C ARG A 54 6.12 -2.66 8.35
N ARG A 55 6.02 -2.19 9.60
CA ARG A 55 5.11 -1.08 9.97
C ARG A 55 5.54 0.24 9.35
N TYR A 56 6.84 0.53 9.40
CA TYR A 56 7.41 1.69 8.72
C TYR A 56 7.10 1.66 7.22
N ILE A 57 7.35 0.52 6.57
CA ILE A 57 7.05 0.32 5.15
C ILE A 57 5.57 0.52 4.87
N LEU A 58 4.68 -0.10 5.66
CA LEU A 58 3.24 0.11 5.49
C LEU A 58 2.86 1.59 5.56
N ALA A 59 3.39 2.33 6.53
CA ALA A 59 3.12 3.76 6.66
C ALA A 59 3.64 4.55 5.45
N HIS A 60 4.82 4.20 4.94
CA HIS A 60 5.39 4.81 3.73
C HIS A 60 4.51 4.56 2.49
N GLU A 61 4.17 3.30 2.21
CA GLU A 61 3.34 2.94 1.05
C GLU A 61 1.90 3.49 1.16
N LEU A 62 1.38 3.63 2.38
CA LEU A 62 0.11 4.32 2.61
C LEU A 62 0.19 5.81 2.25
N GLY A 63 1.35 6.44 2.36
CA GLY A 63 1.57 7.80 1.89
C GLY A 63 1.39 7.91 0.37
N HIS A 64 1.96 6.98 -0.40
CA HIS A 64 1.75 6.92 -1.85
C HIS A 64 0.29 6.66 -2.20
N ALA A 65 -0.35 5.69 -1.53
CA ALA A 65 -1.76 5.39 -1.75
C ALA A 65 -2.69 6.57 -1.39
N TRP A 66 -2.32 7.36 -0.39
CA TRP A 66 -3.03 8.58 0.00
C TRP A 66 -2.93 9.65 -1.09
N LEU A 67 -1.73 9.91 -1.61
CA LEU A 67 -1.54 10.88 -2.71
C LEU A 67 -2.33 10.47 -3.95
N ASP A 68 -2.31 9.19 -4.33
CA ASP A 68 -3.10 8.69 -5.46
C ASP A 68 -4.61 8.83 -5.24
N TRP A 69 -5.08 8.60 -4.01
CA TRP A 69 -6.48 8.84 -3.65
C TRP A 69 -6.82 10.33 -3.75
N GLN A 70 -5.96 11.23 -3.26
CA GLN A 70 -6.16 12.68 -3.36
C GLN A 70 -6.26 13.11 -4.82
N HIS A 71 -5.30 12.74 -5.66
CA HIS A 71 -5.34 13.07 -7.08
C HIS A 71 -6.62 12.57 -7.74
N ARG A 72 -7.00 11.31 -7.49
CA ARG A 72 -8.18 10.71 -8.13
C ARG A 72 -9.52 11.27 -7.65
N TYR A 73 -9.66 11.63 -6.38
CA TYR A 73 -10.96 11.97 -5.77
C TYR A 73 -11.11 13.43 -5.36
N LEU A 74 -10.02 14.14 -5.13
CA LEU A 74 -10.03 15.56 -4.77
C LEU A 74 -9.65 16.43 -5.97
N ASP A 75 -8.56 16.10 -6.68
CA ASP A 75 -8.08 16.93 -7.79
C ASP A 75 -8.88 16.65 -9.07
N ASP A 76 -9.03 15.37 -9.42
CA ASP A 76 -9.68 14.92 -10.66
C ASP A 76 -11.12 14.40 -10.43
N GLY A 77 -11.62 14.39 -9.18
CA GLY A 77 -12.79 13.58 -8.81
C GLY A 77 -13.80 14.18 -7.82
N LYS A 78 -14.60 13.27 -7.24
CA LYS A 78 -15.91 13.46 -6.58
C LYS A 78 -16.04 14.50 -5.45
N ALA A 79 -14.97 15.12 -4.97
CA ALA A 79 -15.06 16.21 -3.98
C ALA A 79 -15.49 17.55 -4.59
N ARG A 80 -15.65 17.62 -5.92
CA ARG A 80 -16.04 18.83 -6.65
C ARG A 80 -17.53 19.19 -6.55
N THR A 81 -18.34 18.36 -5.90
CA THR A 81 -19.81 18.54 -5.72
C THR A 81 -20.18 18.55 -4.26
#